data_AF-A0A5C8VGD2-F1
#
_entry.id   AF-A0A5C8VGD2-F1
#
_cell.length_a   1.000
_cell.length_b   1.000
_cell.length_c   1.000
_cell.angle_alpha   90.00
_cell.angle_beta   90.00
_cell.angle_gamma   90.00
#
_symmetry.space_group_name_H-M   'P 1'
#
loop_
_entity.id
_entity.type
_entity.pdbx_description
1 polymer ?
#
loop_
_entity_poly.entity_id
_entity_poly.type
_entity_poly.pdbx_seq_one_letter_code
_entity_poly.pdbx_strand_id
1 'polypeptide(L)'
;MATFHADEATAQARAGHILGETPAIRSFMPDQHRGFFAGLPYLLVGTADASGAPVATLLTGETGFVHSQDATHLAISAALDPADPASRFLIPGAETGILGIDLATRRRNRANGRIVRRDRDGLTVAIDQSFGNCPQYIQRRDVEPMPRQPGPTEILSALDAEAGALIDAADTLFVATRSRDGLRDGGADISHRGGRPGFVRRRGDVLTVPDFSGNRYFNTLGNLVGEPRAALLFLDFTSGDLLVLQGRTTIDWAGADAAGLLGAQRSWAFTMTAGWRRRAAVPLRWSAPEPAAQLARTGIWDASEDA
;
A
#
# COMPACT_ATOMS: atom_id res chain seq x y z
N MET A 1 17.50 19.29 -1.11
CA MET A 1 16.62 18.37 -0.37
C MET A 1 15.96 17.45 -1.39
N ALA A 2 15.06 16.53 -1.02
CA ALA A 2 14.38 15.74 -2.04
C ALA A 2 13.31 16.60 -2.73
N THR A 3 13.23 16.46 -4.05
CA THR A 3 12.18 17.07 -4.89
C THR A 3 11.10 16.03 -5.17
N PHE A 4 9.84 16.45 -5.17
CA PHE A 4 8.76 15.64 -5.71
C PHE A 4 9.00 15.41 -7.21
N HIS A 5 8.71 14.21 -7.70
CA HIS A 5 8.86 13.97 -9.14
C HIS A 5 7.80 14.73 -9.94
N ALA A 6 8.01 14.89 -11.25
CA ALA A 6 7.19 15.76 -12.10
C ALA A 6 5.67 15.45 -12.03
N ASP A 7 5.32 14.18 -11.93
CA ASP A 7 3.91 13.76 -11.89
C ASP A 7 3.27 13.98 -10.50
N GLU A 8 4.03 13.88 -9.40
CA GLU A 8 3.59 14.33 -8.06
C GLU A 8 3.34 15.84 -8.04
N ALA A 9 4.24 16.64 -8.62
CA ALA A 9 4.06 18.09 -8.75
C ALA A 9 2.82 18.43 -9.62
N THR A 10 2.55 17.63 -10.65
CA THR A 10 1.33 17.76 -11.47
C THR A 10 0.07 17.44 -10.67
N ALA A 11 0.08 16.36 -9.91
CA ALA A 11 -1.03 15.99 -9.02
C ALA A 11 -1.29 17.07 -7.96
N GLN A 12 -0.22 17.56 -7.34
CA GLN A 12 -0.21 18.69 -6.42
C GLN A 12 -0.85 19.94 -7.02
N ALA A 13 -0.43 20.36 -8.23
CA ALA A 13 -0.99 21.52 -8.91
C ALA A 13 -2.49 21.35 -9.22
N ARG A 14 -2.89 20.18 -9.73
CA ARG A 14 -4.31 19.89 -10.02
C ARG A 14 -5.18 19.87 -8.75
N ALA A 15 -4.61 19.52 -7.61
CA ALA A 15 -5.28 19.56 -6.31
C ALA A 15 -5.20 20.94 -5.61
N GLY A 16 -4.58 21.95 -6.23
CA GLY A 16 -4.41 23.28 -5.62
C GLY A 16 -3.43 23.30 -4.44
N HIS A 17 -2.47 22.37 -4.41
CA HIS A 17 -1.51 22.19 -3.33
C HIS A 17 -0.10 22.04 -3.89
N ILE A 18 0.57 23.14 -4.23
CA ILE A 18 1.96 23.09 -4.72
C ILE A 18 2.91 23.01 -3.53
N LEU A 19 3.58 21.87 -3.38
CA LEU A 19 4.67 21.72 -2.42
C LEU A 19 6.00 21.91 -3.15
N GLY A 20 6.94 22.62 -2.51
CA GLY A 20 8.32 22.72 -2.99
C GLY A 20 9.15 21.52 -2.56
N GLU A 21 10.46 21.72 -2.38
CA GLU A 21 11.32 20.70 -1.78
C GLU A 21 10.89 20.37 -0.33
N THR A 22 11.11 19.12 0.07
CA THR A 22 10.85 18.68 1.45
C THR A 22 12.09 18.02 2.06
N PRO A 23 12.50 18.41 3.28
CA PRO A 23 13.56 17.70 4.01
C PRO A 23 13.08 16.38 4.62
N ALA A 24 11.77 16.08 4.54
CA ALA A 24 11.19 14.90 5.17
C ALA A 24 11.48 13.61 4.39
N ILE A 25 11.63 13.70 3.07
CA ILE A 25 12.02 12.60 2.19
C ILE A 25 13.54 12.61 2.07
N ARG A 26 14.16 11.48 2.44
CA ARG A 26 15.62 11.35 2.53
C ARG A 26 16.08 10.14 1.74
N SER A 27 17.27 10.21 1.14
CA SER A 27 17.92 9.06 0.48
C SER A 27 18.59 8.09 1.45
N PHE A 28 18.19 8.13 2.72
CA PHE A 28 18.67 7.27 3.78
C PHE A 28 17.60 7.16 4.87
N MET A 29 17.65 6.10 5.67
CA MET A 29 16.83 5.86 6.84
C MET A 29 17.50 6.48 8.08
N PRO A 30 16.90 7.49 8.71
CA PRO A 30 17.33 7.91 10.05
C PRO A 30 17.26 6.75 11.05
N ASP A 31 18.02 6.80 12.14
CA ASP A 31 18.01 5.74 13.16
C ASP A 31 16.62 5.45 13.72
N GLN A 32 15.76 6.48 13.80
CA GLN A 32 14.37 6.32 14.21
C GLN A 32 13.55 5.44 13.24
N HIS A 33 13.85 5.47 11.94
CA HIS A 33 13.22 4.60 10.95
C HIS A 33 13.83 3.20 11.00
N ARG A 34 15.16 3.09 11.12
CA ARG A 34 15.87 1.81 11.25
C ARG A 34 15.35 1.00 12.45
N GLY A 35 15.27 1.64 13.62
CA GLY A 35 14.72 1.04 14.83
C GLY A 35 13.22 0.72 14.72
N PHE A 36 12.45 1.53 13.99
CA PHE A 36 11.04 1.23 13.71
C PHE A 36 10.88 -0.06 12.89
N PHE A 37 11.56 -0.15 11.75
CA PHE A 37 11.49 -1.32 10.89
C PHE A 37 11.94 -2.58 11.62
N ALA A 38 12.99 -2.51 12.45
CA ALA A 38 13.47 -3.63 13.24
C ALA A 38 12.47 -4.17 14.27
N GLY A 39 11.52 -3.35 14.71
CA GLY A 39 10.47 -3.74 15.64
C GLY A 39 9.25 -4.40 15.00
N LEU A 40 9.14 -4.42 13.67
CA LEU A 40 7.95 -4.91 12.99
C LEU A 40 7.96 -6.45 12.84
N PRO A 41 6.81 -7.13 12.97
CA PRO A 41 6.64 -8.53 12.61
C PRO A 41 6.14 -8.73 11.16
N TYR A 42 5.84 -7.65 10.45
CA TYR A 42 5.45 -7.67 9.04
C TYR A 42 5.75 -6.33 8.35
N LEU A 43 5.83 -6.35 7.02
CA LEU A 43 5.84 -5.15 6.18
C LEU A 43 5.11 -5.41 4.87
N LEU A 44 4.72 -4.35 4.18
CA LEU A 44 4.12 -4.43 2.86
C LEU A 44 5.15 -4.05 1.80
N VAL A 45 5.15 -4.79 0.70
CA VAL A 45 6.06 -4.58 -0.43
C VAL A 45 5.25 -4.41 -1.70
N GLY A 46 5.53 -3.37 -2.46
CA GLY A 46 5.05 -3.17 -3.83
C GLY A 46 6.21 -3.24 -4.81
N THR A 47 6.06 -3.96 -5.91
CA THR A 47 7.02 -3.96 -7.03
C THR A 47 6.25 -3.98 -8.36
N ALA A 48 6.92 -4.21 -9.48
CA ALA A 48 6.27 -4.34 -10.78
C ALA A 48 6.54 -5.72 -11.40
N ASP A 49 5.53 -6.24 -12.11
CA ASP A 49 5.67 -7.45 -12.90
C ASP A 49 6.47 -7.22 -14.20
N ALA A 50 6.63 -8.27 -15.00
CA ALA A 50 7.38 -8.23 -16.26
C ALA A 50 6.79 -7.24 -17.30
N SER A 51 5.52 -6.85 -17.18
CA SER A 51 4.88 -5.84 -18.02
C SER A 51 5.02 -4.41 -17.47
N GLY A 52 5.62 -4.27 -16.28
CA GLY A 52 5.68 -3.02 -15.52
C GLY A 52 4.42 -2.72 -14.72
N ALA A 53 3.43 -3.63 -14.65
CA ALA A 53 2.23 -3.41 -13.85
C ALA A 53 2.53 -3.66 -12.37
N PRO A 54 2.09 -2.79 -11.43
CA PRO A 54 2.37 -2.98 -10.01
C PRO A 54 1.79 -4.30 -9.48
N VAL A 55 2.45 -4.89 -8.49
CA VAL A 55 2.02 -6.07 -7.74
C VAL A 55 2.45 -5.87 -6.28
N ALA A 56 1.69 -6.42 -5.33
CA ALA A 56 1.90 -6.22 -3.90
C ALA A 56 1.94 -7.54 -3.13
N THR A 57 2.66 -7.55 -2.02
CA THR A 57 2.69 -8.65 -1.04
C THR A 57 2.87 -8.12 0.39
N LEU A 58 2.68 -9.01 1.36
CA LEU A 58 2.97 -8.81 2.77
C LEU A 58 4.02 -9.85 3.18
N LEU A 59 5.16 -9.37 3.69
CA LEU A 59 6.21 -10.24 4.23
C LEU A 59 6.13 -10.25 5.74
N THR A 60 6.25 -11.44 6.34
CA THR A 60 6.26 -11.63 7.80
C THR A 60 7.57 -12.24 8.26
N GLY A 61 7.93 -11.98 9.51
CA GLY A 61 9.02 -12.66 10.20
C GLY A 61 9.00 -12.36 11.69
N GLU A 62 9.89 -12.99 12.45
CA GLU A 62 10.09 -12.64 13.84
C GLU A 62 10.67 -11.23 13.98
N THR A 63 10.44 -10.56 15.10
CA THR A 63 11.04 -9.25 15.37
C THR A 63 12.55 -9.27 15.11
N GLY A 64 13.04 -8.30 14.33
CA GLY A 64 14.42 -8.26 13.83
C GLY A 64 14.63 -8.90 12.45
N PHE A 65 13.60 -9.53 11.85
CA PHE A 65 13.70 -10.02 10.47
C PHE A 65 13.98 -8.89 9.49
N VAL A 66 13.45 -7.70 9.77
CA VAL A 66 13.85 -6.48 9.09
C VAL A 66 14.97 -5.83 9.89
N HIS A 67 16.09 -5.54 9.26
CA HIS A 67 17.20 -4.86 9.92
C HIS A 67 17.99 -4.05 8.90
N SER A 68 18.88 -3.19 9.38
CA SER A 68 19.61 -2.26 8.53
C SER A 68 21.05 -2.17 9.04
N GLN A 69 21.99 -2.57 8.20
CA GLN A 69 23.42 -2.54 8.53
C GLN A 69 23.96 -1.10 8.53
N ASP A 70 23.47 -0.30 7.59
CA ASP A 70 23.76 1.13 7.45
C ASP A 70 22.49 1.90 7.07
N ALA A 71 22.56 3.23 7.06
CA ALA A 71 21.40 4.08 6.80
C ALA A 71 20.81 3.95 5.38
N THR A 72 21.53 3.34 4.44
CA THR A 72 21.17 3.24 3.02
C THR A 72 20.76 1.85 2.58
N HIS A 73 20.81 0.85 3.47
CA HIS A 73 20.40 -0.52 3.16
C HIS A 73 19.42 -1.09 4.19
N LEU A 74 18.35 -1.71 3.69
CA LEU A 74 17.38 -2.47 4.47
C LEU A 74 17.45 -3.94 4.08
N ALA A 75 17.77 -4.81 5.02
CA ALA A 75 17.73 -6.25 4.88
C ALA A 75 16.40 -6.79 5.44
N ILE A 76 15.80 -7.74 4.71
CA ILE A 76 14.53 -8.38 5.05
C ILE A 76 14.76 -9.89 5.00
N SER A 77 14.94 -10.50 6.17
CA SER A 77 15.15 -11.93 6.35
C SER A 77 13.82 -12.68 6.32
N ALA A 78 13.18 -12.71 5.14
CA ALA A 78 11.94 -13.44 4.91
C ALA A 78 12.08 -14.30 3.65
N ALA A 79 11.92 -15.62 3.79
CA ALA A 79 11.84 -16.52 2.66
C ALA A 79 10.60 -16.18 1.83
N LEU A 80 10.80 -15.90 0.55
CA LEU A 80 9.72 -15.55 -0.36
C LEU A 80 8.93 -16.80 -0.73
N ASP A 81 7.63 -16.80 -0.45
CA ASP A 81 6.73 -17.87 -0.82
C ASP A 81 6.58 -17.93 -2.36
N PRO A 82 6.96 -19.03 -3.03
CA PRO A 82 6.83 -19.16 -4.48
C PRO A 82 5.38 -19.08 -4.99
N ALA A 83 4.39 -19.36 -4.14
CA ALA A 83 2.98 -19.24 -4.47
C ALA A 83 2.50 -17.76 -4.48
N ASP A 84 3.25 -16.84 -3.86
CA ASP A 84 2.92 -15.43 -3.90
C ASP A 84 3.20 -14.83 -5.29
N PRO A 85 2.22 -14.16 -5.93
CA PRO A 85 2.39 -13.59 -7.27
C PRO A 85 3.51 -12.53 -7.35
N ALA A 86 3.83 -11.84 -6.26
CA ALA A 86 4.90 -10.84 -6.20
C ALA A 86 6.30 -11.47 -6.11
N SER A 87 6.42 -12.66 -5.50
CA SER A 87 7.72 -13.26 -5.13
C SER A 87 8.68 -13.42 -6.31
N ARG A 88 8.18 -13.74 -7.50
CA ARG A 88 9.04 -13.91 -8.69
C ARG A 88 9.60 -12.59 -9.24
N PHE A 89 9.02 -11.46 -8.86
CA PHE A 89 9.41 -10.13 -9.34
C PHE A 89 10.29 -9.37 -8.36
N LEU A 90 10.38 -9.84 -7.11
CA LEU A 90 11.33 -9.35 -6.13
C LEU A 90 12.73 -9.89 -6.45
N ILE A 91 13.41 -9.29 -7.43
CA ILE A 91 14.73 -9.72 -7.92
C ILE A 91 15.73 -8.55 -7.91
N PRO A 92 17.05 -8.81 -7.88
CA PRO A 92 18.05 -7.75 -7.98
C PRO A 92 17.81 -6.86 -9.21
N GLY A 93 17.89 -5.55 -9.01
CA GLY A 93 17.57 -4.53 -10.01
C GLY A 93 16.11 -4.07 -10.01
N ALA A 94 15.18 -4.80 -9.41
CA ALA A 94 13.77 -4.39 -9.38
C ALA A 94 13.55 -3.21 -8.42
N GLU A 95 12.71 -2.26 -8.85
CA GLU A 95 12.20 -1.19 -7.99
C GLU A 95 11.22 -1.77 -6.98
N THR A 96 11.28 -1.27 -5.74
CA THR A 96 10.43 -1.74 -4.66
C THR A 96 10.00 -0.58 -3.77
N GLY A 97 8.69 -0.48 -3.55
CA GLY A 97 8.10 0.33 -2.50
C GLY A 97 7.95 -0.50 -1.24
N ILE A 98 8.31 0.06 -0.07
CA ILE A 98 8.17 -0.63 1.21
C ILE A 98 7.42 0.26 2.18
N LEU A 99 6.36 -0.30 2.78
CA LEU A 99 5.63 0.31 3.87
C LEU A 99 5.80 -0.54 5.12
N GLY A 100 6.57 -0.01 6.07
CA GLY A 100 6.50 -0.47 7.45
C GLY A 100 5.33 0.22 8.13
N ILE A 101 4.42 -0.54 8.71
CA ILE A 101 3.27 -0.03 9.45
C ILE A 101 3.09 -0.83 10.73
N ASP A 102 3.01 -0.12 11.85
CA ASP A 102 2.61 -0.65 13.13
C ASP A 102 1.20 -0.14 13.43
N LEU A 103 0.22 -1.03 13.29
CA LEU A 103 -1.18 -0.71 13.58
C LEU A 103 -1.41 -0.46 15.07
N ALA A 104 -0.65 -1.10 15.97
CA ALA A 104 -0.84 -0.95 17.42
C ALA A 104 -0.49 0.47 17.87
N THR A 105 0.58 1.05 17.31
CA THR A 105 1.03 2.42 17.61
C THR A 105 0.59 3.46 16.58
N ARG A 106 -0.15 3.05 15.55
CA ARG A 106 -0.56 3.88 14.40
C ARG A 106 0.62 4.57 13.71
N ARG A 107 1.79 3.94 13.67
CA ARG A 107 3.00 4.52 13.06
C ARG A 107 3.25 3.89 11.69
N ARG A 108 3.69 4.69 10.72
CA ARG A 108 4.11 4.18 9.41
C ARG A 108 5.30 4.95 8.85
N ASN A 109 6.23 4.21 8.26
CA ASN A 109 7.39 4.74 7.54
C ASN A 109 7.55 4.02 6.21
N ARG A 110 8.10 4.72 5.22
CA ARG A 110 8.45 4.17 3.92
C ARG A 110 9.95 4.01 3.76
N ALA A 111 10.33 3.06 2.94
CA ALA A 111 11.71 2.74 2.58
C ALA A 111 11.75 2.25 1.12
N ASN A 112 11.47 3.13 0.18
CA ASN A 112 11.43 2.81 -1.24
C ASN A 112 12.86 2.78 -1.80
N GLY A 113 13.09 1.92 -2.79
CA GLY A 113 14.35 1.88 -3.49
C GLY A 113 14.48 0.70 -4.45
N ARG A 114 15.66 0.10 -4.51
CA ARG A 114 15.97 -0.98 -5.46
C ARG A 114 16.51 -2.21 -4.75
N ILE A 115 16.02 -3.38 -5.12
CA ILE A 115 16.55 -4.65 -4.60
C ILE A 115 17.97 -4.81 -5.15
N VAL A 116 18.96 -4.96 -4.28
CA VAL A 116 20.37 -5.17 -4.66
C VAL A 116 20.80 -6.61 -4.47
N ARG A 117 20.10 -7.37 -3.62
CA ARG A 117 20.38 -8.78 -3.37
C ARG A 117 19.09 -9.54 -3.08
N ARG A 118 19.03 -10.77 -3.60
CA ARG A 118 18.07 -11.80 -3.23
C ARG A 118 18.82 -13.10 -3.06
N ASP A 119 18.52 -13.81 -1.98
CA ASP A 119 18.95 -15.19 -1.76
C ASP A 119 17.79 -16.00 -1.18
N ARG A 120 18.11 -17.20 -0.66
CA ARG A 120 17.12 -18.10 -0.05
C ARG A 120 16.58 -17.58 1.28
N ASP A 121 17.34 -16.73 1.97
CA ASP A 121 17.11 -16.26 3.33
C ASP A 121 16.40 -14.88 3.33
N GLY A 122 16.48 -14.13 2.22
CA GLY A 122 15.67 -12.93 2.02
C GLY A 122 16.16 -11.95 0.96
N LEU A 123 15.93 -10.66 1.24
CA LEU A 123 16.20 -9.54 0.34
C LEU A 123 17.09 -8.48 1.00
N THR A 124 17.82 -7.74 0.18
CA THR A 124 18.46 -6.47 0.58
C THR A 124 18.08 -5.38 -0.41
N VAL A 125 17.64 -4.25 0.12
CA VAL A 125 17.16 -3.09 -0.64
C VAL A 125 18.08 -1.92 -0.37
N ALA A 126 18.64 -1.34 -1.43
CA ALA A 126 19.28 -0.03 -1.37
C ALA A 126 18.18 1.04 -1.37
N ILE A 127 18.24 1.97 -0.42
CA ILE A 127 17.20 2.96 -0.16
C ILE A 127 17.42 4.20 -1.01
N ASP A 128 16.40 4.53 -1.81
CA ASP A 128 16.34 5.78 -2.57
C ASP A 128 15.50 6.83 -1.81
N GLN A 129 14.47 6.41 -1.08
CA GLN A 129 13.59 7.29 -0.32
C GLN A 129 13.12 6.67 1.00
N SER A 130 13.28 7.42 2.09
CA SER A 130 12.69 7.10 3.39
C SER A 130 12.08 8.31 4.08
N PHE A 131 10.84 8.14 4.54
CA PHE A 131 10.04 9.18 5.20
C PHE A 131 8.93 8.56 6.05
N GLY A 132 8.51 9.30 7.07
CA GLY A 132 7.31 8.99 7.84
C GLY A 132 6.09 9.67 7.23
N ASN A 133 4.92 9.06 7.36
CA ASN A 133 3.64 9.71 7.05
C ASN A 133 2.80 9.84 8.33
N CYS A 134 1.93 10.85 8.36
CA CYS A 134 0.98 11.11 9.45
C CYS A 134 0.16 9.85 9.81
N PRO A 135 -0.19 9.59 11.09
CA PRO A 135 -0.95 8.41 11.52
C PRO A 135 -2.42 8.36 11.04
N GLN A 136 -2.88 9.38 10.31
CA GLN A 136 -4.28 9.51 9.92
C GLN A 136 -4.84 8.24 9.27
N TYR A 137 -6.06 7.91 9.70
CA TYR A 137 -6.88 6.80 9.23
C TYR A 137 -6.34 5.39 9.51
N ILE A 138 -5.23 5.27 10.24
CA ILE A 138 -4.76 3.96 10.71
C ILE A 138 -5.60 3.53 11.90
N GLN A 139 -6.43 2.51 11.70
CA GLN A 139 -7.20 1.92 12.78
C GLN A 139 -6.28 1.05 13.65
N ARG A 140 -6.34 1.25 14.96
CA ARG A 140 -5.44 0.56 15.88
C ARG A 140 -5.86 -0.88 16.03
N ARG A 141 -4.88 -1.78 15.96
CA ARG A 141 -5.02 -3.21 16.15
C ARG A 141 -3.78 -3.74 16.81
N ASP A 142 -3.94 -4.54 17.84
CA ASP A 142 -2.84 -5.31 18.41
C ASP A 142 -2.60 -6.54 17.53
N VAL A 143 -1.34 -6.96 17.38
CA VAL A 143 -0.93 -8.08 16.52
C VAL A 143 -0.34 -9.19 17.36
N GLU A 144 -0.69 -10.43 17.04
CA GLU A 144 -0.12 -11.63 17.67
C GLU A 144 0.21 -12.70 16.63
N PRO A 145 1.25 -13.53 16.87
CA PRO A 145 1.50 -14.71 16.06
C PRO A 145 0.31 -15.68 16.09
N MET A 146 -0.04 -16.19 14.92
CA MET A 146 -1.06 -17.22 14.76
C MET A 146 -0.61 -18.15 13.63
N PRO A 147 0.07 -19.27 13.95
CA PRO A 147 0.55 -20.21 12.95
C PRO A 147 -0.58 -20.70 12.04
N ARG A 148 -0.31 -20.70 10.73
CA ARG A 148 -1.28 -21.07 9.70
C ARG A 148 -0.60 -21.90 8.62
N GLN A 149 -1.38 -22.70 7.93
CA GLN A 149 -0.96 -23.35 6.70
C GLN A 149 -1.62 -22.62 5.53
N PRO A 150 -0.84 -21.95 4.65
CA PRO A 150 -1.39 -21.25 3.51
C PRO A 150 -2.06 -22.24 2.55
N GLY A 151 -3.23 -21.87 2.06
CA GLY A 151 -3.90 -22.59 0.97
C GLY A 151 -3.22 -22.36 -0.39
N PRO A 152 -3.66 -23.07 -1.43
CA PRO A 152 -3.22 -22.76 -2.80
C PRO A 152 -3.62 -21.34 -3.18
N THR A 153 -2.88 -20.75 -4.12
CA THR A 153 -3.23 -19.42 -4.65
C THR A 153 -4.31 -19.56 -5.70
N GLU A 154 -5.44 -18.90 -5.47
CA GLU A 154 -6.58 -18.83 -6.38
C GLU A 154 -6.38 -17.64 -7.34
N ILE A 155 -6.59 -17.85 -8.64
CA ILE A 155 -6.49 -16.80 -9.66
C ILE A 155 -7.90 -16.28 -9.96
N LEU A 156 -8.06 -14.97 -9.95
CA LEU A 156 -9.33 -14.28 -10.19
C LEU A 156 -9.23 -13.44 -11.47
N SER A 157 -10.18 -13.63 -12.39
CA SER A 157 -10.35 -12.76 -13.57
C SER A 157 -11.43 -11.69 -13.37
N ALA A 158 -12.24 -11.81 -12.32
CA ALA A 158 -13.28 -10.88 -11.90
C ALA A 158 -13.48 -10.99 -10.37
N LEU A 159 -14.17 -10.03 -9.76
CA LEU A 159 -14.54 -10.05 -8.34
C LEU A 159 -15.71 -11.01 -8.13
N ASP A 160 -15.42 -12.15 -7.50
CA ASP A 160 -16.45 -13.06 -7.00
C ASP A 160 -17.12 -12.53 -5.71
N ALA A 161 -18.10 -13.28 -5.20
CA ALA A 161 -18.85 -12.89 -4.01
C ALA A 161 -17.97 -12.78 -2.74
N GLU A 162 -16.95 -13.63 -2.60
CA GLU A 162 -16.07 -13.64 -1.42
C GLU A 162 -15.07 -12.48 -1.45
N ALA A 163 -14.49 -12.17 -2.61
CA ALA A 163 -13.68 -10.96 -2.80
C ALA A 163 -14.51 -9.72 -2.54
N GLY A 164 -15.74 -9.67 -3.08
CA GLY A 164 -16.67 -8.58 -2.84
C GLY A 164 -16.95 -8.38 -1.37
N ALA A 165 -17.29 -9.44 -0.64
CA ALA A 165 -17.55 -9.37 0.79
C ALA A 165 -16.35 -8.86 1.61
N LEU A 166 -15.13 -9.31 1.28
CA LEU A 166 -13.92 -8.81 1.93
C LEU A 166 -13.72 -7.30 1.67
N ILE A 167 -13.92 -6.85 0.44
CA ILE A 167 -13.77 -5.44 0.05
C ILE A 167 -14.82 -4.57 0.75
N ASP A 168 -16.07 -5.03 0.77
CA ASP A 168 -17.18 -4.27 1.36
C ASP A 168 -17.04 -4.15 2.89
N ALA A 169 -16.43 -5.14 3.55
CA ALA A 169 -16.10 -5.10 4.97
C ALA A 169 -14.78 -4.38 5.27
N ALA A 170 -13.95 -4.13 4.26
CA ALA A 170 -12.62 -3.58 4.45
C ALA A 170 -12.67 -2.15 4.98
N ASP A 171 -11.79 -1.90 5.94
CA ASP A 171 -11.58 -0.58 6.53
C ASP A 171 -10.16 -0.05 6.29
N THR A 172 -9.34 -0.90 5.66
CA THR A 172 -7.94 -0.72 5.33
C THR A 172 -7.68 -1.35 3.97
N LEU A 173 -6.96 -0.64 3.12
CA LEU A 173 -6.48 -1.08 1.81
C LEU A 173 -5.03 -0.64 1.66
N PHE A 174 -4.20 -1.45 1.00
CA PHE A 174 -2.87 -1.06 0.59
C PHE A 174 -2.81 -0.94 -0.93
N VAL A 175 -2.24 0.16 -1.43
CA VAL A 175 -2.14 0.42 -2.88
C VAL A 175 -0.67 0.51 -3.28
N ALA A 176 -0.23 -0.43 -4.11
CA ALA A 176 1.04 -0.39 -4.78
C ALA A 176 0.91 0.36 -6.11
N THR A 177 1.81 1.30 -6.34
CA THR A 177 1.88 2.12 -7.55
C THR A 177 3.32 2.21 -8.00
N ARG A 178 3.53 2.65 -9.24
CA ARG A 178 4.85 2.89 -9.77
C ARG A 178 4.82 4.17 -10.59
N SER A 179 5.84 5.00 -10.49
CA SER A 179 5.98 6.14 -11.39
C SER A 179 6.26 5.65 -12.82
N ARG A 180 5.94 6.45 -13.83
CA ARG A 180 6.42 6.15 -15.19
C ARG A 180 7.95 6.18 -15.26
N ASP A 181 8.50 5.53 -16.28
CA ASP A 181 9.94 5.45 -16.51
C ASP A 181 10.57 6.84 -16.74
N GLY A 182 11.86 6.95 -16.41
CA GLY A 182 12.66 8.15 -16.68
C GLY A 182 12.51 9.28 -15.65
N LEU A 183 11.74 9.07 -14.58
CA LEU A 183 11.66 10.02 -13.47
C LEU A 183 12.78 9.79 -12.46
N ARG A 184 13.61 10.82 -12.23
CA ARG A 184 14.77 10.77 -11.33
C ARG A 184 14.44 10.36 -9.89
N ASP A 185 13.38 10.95 -9.34
CA ASP A 185 12.93 10.76 -7.96
C ASP A 185 11.63 9.92 -7.90
N GLY A 186 11.40 9.10 -8.94
CA GLY A 186 10.27 8.17 -9.06
C GLY A 186 10.61 6.76 -8.54
N GLY A 187 9.79 5.78 -8.91
CA GLY A 187 9.97 4.37 -8.59
C GLY A 187 8.68 3.69 -8.12
N ALA A 188 8.83 2.49 -7.55
CA ALA A 188 7.72 1.77 -6.93
C ALA A 188 7.42 2.32 -5.53
N ASP A 189 6.14 2.32 -5.17
CA ASP A 189 5.63 2.78 -3.88
C ASP A 189 4.48 1.89 -3.41
N ILE A 190 4.31 1.76 -2.09
CA ILE A 190 3.12 1.15 -1.51
C ILE A 190 2.59 2.00 -0.35
N SER A 191 1.28 2.24 -0.38
CA SER A 191 0.61 3.22 0.46
C SER A 191 -0.57 2.61 1.20
N HIS A 192 -0.76 2.98 2.46
CA HIS A 192 -1.98 2.65 3.22
C HIS A 192 -3.10 3.65 2.93
N ARG A 193 -4.32 3.15 2.74
CA ARG A 193 -5.59 3.89 2.73
C ARG A 193 -6.50 3.29 3.80
N GLY A 194 -7.08 4.16 4.62
CA GLY A 194 -7.99 3.74 5.68
C GLY A 194 -9.25 4.59 5.66
N GLY A 195 -10.36 3.98 6.06
CA GLY A 195 -11.67 4.59 6.12
C GLY A 195 -12.57 3.82 7.08
N ARG A 196 -13.84 4.20 7.15
CA ARG A 196 -14.85 3.35 7.81
C ARG A 196 -15.01 2.04 7.01
N PRO A 197 -15.43 0.92 7.63
CA PRO A 197 -15.79 -0.28 6.85
C PRO A 197 -16.72 0.08 5.69
N GLY A 198 -16.38 -0.38 4.48
CA GLY A 198 -17.10 -0.04 3.26
C GLY A 198 -16.72 1.30 2.62
N PHE A 199 -15.60 1.92 3.02
CA PHE A 199 -15.14 3.17 2.38
C PHE A 199 -14.68 2.98 0.93
N VAL A 200 -14.44 1.76 0.48
CA VAL A 200 -14.22 1.43 -0.94
C VAL A 200 -15.58 1.07 -1.54
N ARG A 201 -16.08 1.88 -2.48
CA ARG A 201 -17.33 1.58 -3.19
C ARG A 201 -17.05 0.59 -4.30
N ARG A 202 -17.82 -0.49 -4.37
CA ARG A 202 -17.68 -1.53 -5.39
C ARG A 202 -18.89 -1.53 -6.33
N ARG A 203 -18.63 -1.54 -7.65
CA ARG A 203 -19.64 -1.68 -8.72
C ARG A 203 -19.11 -2.65 -9.77
N GLY A 204 -19.54 -3.91 -9.69
CA GLY A 204 -18.94 -5.00 -10.46
C GLY A 204 -17.44 -5.10 -10.14
N ASP A 205 -16.60 -5.05 -11.17
CA ASP A 205 -15.13 -5.10 -11.08
C ASP A 205 -14.46 -3.71 -10.91
N VAL A 206 -15.27 -2.67 -10.65
CA VAL A 206 -14.78 -1.30 -10.44
C VAL A 206 -14.85 -0.93 -8.96
N LEU A 207 -13.74 -0.46 -8.42
CA LEU A 207 -13.58 0.01 -7.04
C LEU A 207 -13.31 1.51 -7.03
N THR A 208 -14.16 2.30 -6.37
CA THR A 208 -13.92 3.73 -6.14
C THR A 208 -13.34 3.92 -4.75
N VAL A 209 -12.14 4.51 -4.68
CA VAL A 209 -11.46 4.78 -3.42
C VAL A 209 -11.41 6.30 -3.20
N PRO A 210 -11.85 6.79 -2.03
CA PRO A 210 -11.80 8.21 -1.72
C PRO A 210 -10.38 8.63 -1.31
N ASP A 211 -10.00 9.84 -1.68
CA ASP A 211 -8.78 10.47 -1.17
C ASP A 211 -9.16 11.47 -0.09
N PHE A 212 -8.91 11.08 1.14
CA PHE A 212 -9.03 11.94 2.31
C PHE A 212 -7.76 12.76 2.51
N SER A 213 -7.92 13.93 3.11
CA SER A 213 -6.81 14.85 3.38
C SER A 213 -5.69 14.20 4.21
N GLY A 214 -4.48 14.20 3.65
CA GLY A 214 -3.26 13.67 4.27
C GLY A 214 -2.12 14.69 4.28
N ASN A 215 -0.88 14.20 4.14
CA ASN A 215 0.33 15.04 4.12
C ASN A 215 0.55 15.80 2.79
N ARG A 216 -0.36 15.64 1.81
CA ARG A 216 -0.33 16.31 0.51
C ARG A 216 0.92 16.04 -0.33
N TYR A 217 1.64 14.93 -0.09
CA TYR A 217 2.80 14.57 -0.94
C TYR A 217 2.37 14.06 -2.33
N PHE A 218 1.14 13.52 -2.41
CA PHE A 218 0.59 12.92 -3.64
C PHE A 218 1.41 11.75 -4.20
N ASN A 219 2.19 11.02 -3.39
CA ASN A 219 3.00 9.88 -3.87
C ASN A 219 2.17 8.88 -4.72
N THR A 220 1.01 8.44 -4.21
CA THR A 220 0.12 7.55 -4.97
C THR A 220 -0.45 8.24 -6.21
N LEU A 221 -1.09 9.41 -6.06
CA LEU A 221 -1.80 10.04 -7.17
C LEU A 221 -0.86 10.57 -8.26
N GLY A 222 0.35 11.01 -7.88
CA GLY A 222 1.42 11.39 -8.78
C GLY A 222 1.88 10.21 -9.63
N ASN A 223 2.11 9.05 -9.02
CA ASN A 223 2.36 7.82 -9.78
C ASN A 223 1.22 7.52 -10.75
N LEU A 224 -0.04 7.57 -10.28
CA LEU A 224 -1.22 7.29 -11.11
C LEU A 224 -1.46 8.29 -12.25
N VAL A 225 -0.94 9.53 -12.15
CA VAL A 225 -0.98 10.50 -13.25
C VAL A 225 -0.11 10.06 -14.42
N GLY A 226 1.08 9.51 -14.15
CA GLY A 226 2.03 9.07 -15.18
C GLY A 226 1.85 7.63 -15.62
N GLU A 227 1.40 6.76 -14.72
CA GLU A 227 1.22 5.33 -14.91
C GLU A 227 -0.08 4.89 -14.22
N PRO A 228 -1.17 4.71 -14.96
CA PRO A 228 -2.49 4.47 -14.37
C PRO A 228 -2.65 3.06 -13.80
N ARG A 229 -1.69 2.14 -13.97
CA ARG A 229 -1.76 0.79 -13.40
C ARG A 229 -1.45 0.81 -11.91
N ALA A 230 -2.16 -0.02 -11.15
CA ALA A 230 -1.96 -0.18 -9.71
C ALA A 230 -2.18 -1.63 -9.29
N ALA A 231 -1.73 -1.97 -8.08
CA ALA A 231 -2.20 -3.13 -7.36
C ALA A 231 -2.81 -2.75 -6.02
N LEU A 232 -3.93 -3.39 -5.67
CA LEU A 232 -4.59 -3.26 -4.38
C LEU A 232 -4.37 -4.53 -3.58
N LEU A 233 -4.05 -4.41 -2.30
CA LEU A 233 -3.94 -5.52 -1.36
C LEU A 233 -4.91 -5.28 -0.21
N PHE A 234 -5.78 -6.26 -0.01
CA PHE A 234 -6.68 -6.36 1.14
C PHE A 234 -6.21 -7.52 2.02
N LEU A 235 -6.25 -7.29 3.33
CA LEU A 235 -5.90 -8.26 4.36
C LEU A 235 -7.14 -8.50 5.22
N ASP A 236 -7.57 -9.76 5.34
CA ASP A 236 -8.45 -10.15 6.42
C ASP A 236 -7.63 -10.31 7.70
N PHE A 237 -7.78 -9.33 8.59
CA PHE A 237 -7.10 -9.25 9.88
C PHE A 237 -7.38 -10.43 10.82
N THR A 238 -8.46 -11.18 10.60
CA THR A 238 -8.85 -12.33 11.42
C THR A 238 -8.29 -13.62 10.84
N SER A 239 -8.61 -13.92 9.58
CA SER A 239 -8.26 -15.18 8.94
C SER A 239 -6.81 -15.23 8.44
N GLY A 240 -6.18 -14.07 8.20
CA GLY A 240 -4.86 -13.98 7.57
C GLY A 240 -4.91 -14.18 6.05
N ASP A 241 -6.09 -14.05 5.44
CA ASP A 241 -6.29 -14.13 4.00
C ASP A 241 -5.81 -12.85 3.32
N LEU A 242 -5.18 -13.00 2.14
CA LEU A 242 -4.79 -11.89 1.27
C LEU A 242 -5.60 -11.94 -0.02
N LEU A 243 -6.11 -10.77 -0.42
CA LEU A 243 -6.64 -10.53 -1.77
C LEU A 243 -5.80 -9.46 -2.44
N VAL A 244 -5.13 -9.82 -3.52
CA VAL A 244 -4.31 -8.89 -4.33
C VAL A 244 -4.98 -8.72 -5.68
N LEU A 245 -5.25 -7.48 -6.07
CA LEU A 245 -5.88 -7.13 -7.34
C LEU A 245 -4.92 -6.29 -8.17
N GLN A 246 -4.78 -6.58 -9.46
CA GLN A 246 -4.15 -5.72 -10.45
C GLN A 246 -5.21 -5.05 -11.32
N GLY A 247 -4.96 -3.82 -11.73
CA GLY A 247 -5.92 -3.07 -12.52
C GLY A 247 -5.43 -1.71 -12.98
N ARG A 248 -6.34 -0.96 -13.59
CA ARG A 248 -6.09 0.40 -14.10
C ARG A 248 -6.95 1.40 -13.37
N THR A 249 -6.43 2.61 -13.22
CA THR A 249 -7.08 3.69 -12.47
C THR A 249 -7.45 4.86 -13.35
N THR A 250 -8.52 5.55 -12.95
CA THR A 250 -8.87 6.89 -13.41
C THR A 250 -9.07 7.78 -12.18
N ILE A 251 -8.60 9.02 -12.24
CA ILE A 251 -8.68 9.95 -11.12
C ILE A 251 -9.76 10.98 -11.42
N ASP A 252 -10.77 11.05 -10.56
CA ASP A 252 -11.74 12.15 -10.57
C ASP A 252 -11.15 13.33 -9.79
N TRP A 253 -10.68 14.34 -10.53
CA TRP A 253 -10.11 15.52 -9.91
C TRP A 253 -11.13 16.53 -9.39
N ALA A 254 -12.36 16.49 -9.93
CA ALA A 254 -13.43 17.42 -9.57
C ALA A 254 -14.17 16.97 -8.30
N GLY A 255 -14.06 15.69 -7.95
CA GLY A 255 -14.72 15.11 -6.77
C GLY A 255 -16.21 14.88 -6.98
N ALA A 256 -16.68 14.80 -8.24
CA ALA A 256 -18.05 14.46 -8.57
C ALA A 256 -18.41 13.03 -8.10
N ASP A 257 -17.51 12.07 -8.28
CA ASP A 257 -17.73 10.68 -7.85
C ASP A 257 -17.70 10.54 -6.33
N ALA A 258 -17.02 11.46 -5.64
CA ALA A 258 -16.96 11.58 -4.18
C ALA A 258 -18.00 12.55 -3.61
N ALA A 259 -18.86 13.12 -4.45
CA ALA A 259 -19.92 14.02 -4.01
C ALA A 259 -20.84 13.23 -3.06
N GLY A 260 -20.99 13.71 -1.83
CA GLY A 260 -21.73 13.03 -0.77
C GLY A 260 -20.86 12.28 0.25
N LEU A 261 -19.61 11.93 -0.10
CA LEU A 261 -18.70 11.30 0.87
C LEU A 261 -18.00 12.37 1.72
N LEU A 262 -18.52 12.58 2.94
CA LEU A 262 -17.94 13.55 3.88
C LEU A 262 -16.42 13.35 4.02
N GLY A 263 -15.66 14.45 3.90
CA GLY A 263 -14.21 14.48 4.10
C GLY A 263 -13.37 14.07 2.88
N ALA A 264 -13.96 13.50 1.82
CA ALA A 264 -13.25 13.21 0.58
C ALA A 264 -13.05 14.49 -0.24
N GLN A 265 -11.83 14.68 -0.75
CA GLN A 265 -11.51 15.83 -1.60
C GLN A 265 -11.60 15.48 -3.10
N ARG A 266 -11.53 14.18 -3.40
CA ARG A 266 -11.45 13.57 -4.71
C ARG A 266 -11.61 12.06 -4.55
N SER A 267 -11.69 11.35 -5.67
CA SER A 267 -11.60 9.89 -5.67
C SER A 267 -10.81 9.39 -6.88
N TRP A 268 -10.53 8.09 -6.87
CA TRP A 268 -10.04 7.39 -8.04
C TRP A 268 -10.79 6.07 -8.17
N ALA A 269 -11.17 5.74 -9.40
CA ALA A 269 -11.75 4.45 -9.75
C ALA A 269 -10.63 3.50 -10.18
N PHE A 270 -10.76 2.24 -9.82
CA PHE A 270 -9.87 1.15 -10.17
C PHE A 270 -10.68 0.05 -10.84
N THR A 271 -10.37 -0.27 -12.08
CA THR A 271 -10.97 -1.39 -12.81
C THR A 271 -10.03 -2.58 -12.74
N MET A 272 -10.46 -3.66 -12.09
CA MET A 272 -9.70 -4.90 -11.98
C MET A 272 -9.44 -5.51 -13.36
N THR A 273 -8.24 -6.04 -13.55
CA THR A 273 -7.85 -6.84 -14.74
C THR A 273 -7.41 -8.24 -14.38
N ALA A 274 -6.91 -8.46 -13.17
CA ALA A 274 -6.51 -9.75 -12.63
C ALA A 274 -6.48 -9.69 -11.10
N GLY A 275 -6.50 -10.84 -10.45
CA GLY A 275 -6.34 -10.92 -9.00
C GLY A 275 -5.91 -12.29 -8.51
N TRP A 276 -5.52 -12.31 -7.24
CA TRP A 276 -5.08 -13.51 -6.53
C TRP A 276 -5.67 -13.50 -5.13
N ARG A 277 -6.24 -14.62 -4.71
CA ARG A 277 -6.63 -14.87 -3.31
C ARG A 277 -5.70 -15.91 -2.73
N ARG A 278 -5.14 -15.61 -1.55
CA ARG A 278 -4.26 -16.51 -0.80
C ARG A 278 -4.84 -16.69 0.60
N ARG A 279 -5.41 -17.86 0.85
CA ARG A 279 -6.02 -18.18 2.15
C ARG A 279 -4.95 -18.47 3.18
N ALA A 280 -5.18 -17.99 4.41
CA ALA A 280 -4.33 -18.23 5.58
C ALA A 280 -2.84 -17.92 5.32
N ALA A 281 -2.57 -16.97 4.42
CA ALA A 281 -1.24 -16.66 3.91
C ALA A 281 -0.37 -15.94 4.94
N VAL A 282 -1.00 -15.23 5.87
CA VAL A 282 -0.32 -14.42 6.87
C VAL A 282 -0.37 -15.13 8.22
N PRO A 283 0.76 -15.54 8.81
CA PRO A 283 0.82 -16.25 10.10
C PRO A 283 0.66 -15.31 11.31
N LEU A 284 -0.15 -14.25 11.19
CA LEU A 284 -0.44 -13.26 12.23
C LEU A 284 -1.95 -13.07 12.34
N ARG A 285 -2.45 -12.72 13.52
CA ARG A 285 -3.83 -12.29 13.73
C ARG A 285 -3.83 -10.92 14.40
N TRP A 286 -4.86 -10.13 14.10
CA TRP A 286 -5.05 -8.84 14.72
C TRP A 286 -6.34 -8.79 15.52
N SER A 287 -6.36 -7.93 16.54
CA SER A 287 -7.58 -7.63 17.30
C SER A 287 -8.62 -6.88 16.44
N ALA A 288 -9.85 -6.79 16.96
CA ALA A 288 -10.85 -5.90 16.38
C ALA A 288 -10.35 -4.44 16.36
N PRO A 289 -10.70 -3.65 15.33
CA PRO A 289 -10.17 -2.30 15.19
C PRO A 289 -10.67 -1.36 16.29
N GLU A 290 -9.75 -0.55 16.81
CA GLU A 290 -10.05 0.71 17.48
C GLU A 290 -9.98 1.85 16.44
N PRO A 291 -11.13 2.47 16.06
CA PRO A 291 -11.18 3.45 15.00
C PRO A 291 -10.25 4.64 15.21
N ALA A 292 -9.65 5.14 14.14
CA ALA A 292 -8.91 6.40 14.19
C ALA A 292 -9.88 7.57 14.41
N ALA A 293 -9.54 8.51 15.30
CA ALA A 293 -10.41 9.66 15.60
C ALA A 293 -10.80 10.47 14.35
N GLN A 294 -9.94 10.50 13.33
CA GLN A 294 -10.20 11.23 12.08
C GLN A 294 -11.34 10.62 11.25
N LEU A 295 -11.72 9.36 11.49
CA LEU A 295 -12.85 8.72 10.81
C LEU A 295 -14.20 9.35 11.19
N ALA A 296 -14.29 10.04 12.32
CA ALA A 296 -15.48 10.82 12.68
C ALA A 296 -15.77 11.96 11.69
N ARG A 297 -14.77 12.35 10.87
CA ARG A 297 -14.91 13.36 9.81
C ARG A 297 -14.98 12.74 8.41
N THR A 298 -15.22 11.43 8.32
CA THR A 298 -15.34 10.71 7.05
C THR A 298 -16.72 10.06 6.92
N GLY A 299 -17.30 10.15 5.72
CA GLY A 299 -18.56 9.49 5.38
C GLY A 299 -18.37 8.02 5.03
N ILE A 300 -19.49 7.36 4.78
CA ILE A 300 -19.59 6.18 3.92
C ILE A 300 -20.48 6.56 2.73
N TRP A 301 -20.39 5.83 1.63
CA TRP A 301 -21.21 6.08 0.44
C TRP A 301 -22.69 5.97 0.78
N ASP A 302 -23.52 6.87 0.24
CA ASP A 302 -24.97 6.83 0.45
C ASP A 302 -25.56 5.62 -0.29
N ALA A 303 -26.28 4.76 0.44
CA ALA A 303 -26.90 3.56 -0.10
C ALA A 303 -28.02 3.85 -1.14
N SER A 304 -28.47 5.09 -1.26
CA SER A 304 -29.55 5.50 -2.17
C SER A 304 -29.10 5.71 -3.63
N GLU A 305 -27.80 5.65 -3.92
CA GLU A 305 -27.26 5.79 -5.29
C GLU A 305 -27.01 4.45 -6.01
N ASP A 306 -27.43 3.34 -5.40
CA ASP A 306 -27.25 1.97 -5.93
C ASP A 306 -28.51 1.42 -6.63
N ALA A 307 -29.45 2.29 -7.01
CA ALA A 307 -30.66 1.95 -7.77
C ALA A 307 -30.50 2.18 -9.28
#